data_AF-A0A5Q4GN28-F1
#
_entry.id   AF-A0A5Q4GN28-F1
#
_cell.length_a   1.000
_cell.length_b   1.000
_cell.length_c   1.000
_cell.angle_alpha   90.00
_cell.angle_beta   90.00
_cell.angle_gamma   90.00
#
_symmetry.space_group_name_H-M   'P 1'
#
loop_
_entity.id
_entity.type
_entity.pdbx_description
1 polymer ?
#
loop_
_entity_poly.entity_id
_entity_poly.type
_entity_poly.pdbx_seq_one_letter_code
_entity_poly.pdbx_strand_id
1 'polypeptide(L)'
;AQMVKEGFGVGGITADGGVQIAPAPCLALVDPNNRNMYAGNATNWSGRRWASGMPVYTGFNTVLPPNSPACNADTWDERNQVVPPTSHHPGGVVAALADASVRFISETINAGDPTIVEPRSGPSPYGVWGALGSKEGGEASQLE
;
A
#
# COMPACT_ATOMS: atom_id res chain seq x y z
N ALA A 1 4.51 -8.68 -13.69
CA ALA A 1 5.54 -9.73 -13.46
C ALA A 1 5.97 -9.61 -12.01
N GLN A 2 5.98 -10.73 -11.26
CA GLN A 2 5.84 -10.78 -9.80
C GLN A 2 6.69 -9.73 -9.04
N MET A 3 6.00 -9.04 -8.14
CA MET A 3 6.49 -8.10 -7.14
C MET A 3 6.36 -8.78 -5.78
N VAL A 4 7.05 -8.30 -4.74
CA VAL A 4 6.96 -8.85 -3.38
C VAL A 4 5.48 -8.91 -2.93
N LYS A 5 4.97 -10.12 -2.68
CA LYS A 5 3.54 -10.34 -2.31
C LYS A 5 3.32 -10.56 -0.82
N GLU A 6 4.38 -10.95 -0.12
CA GLU A 6 4.33 -11.33 1.28
C GLU A 6 5.41 -10.58 2.05
N GLY A 7 5.08 -10.23 3.29
CA GLY A 7 5.98 -9.53 4.19
C GLY A 7 6.15 -8.04 3.88
N PHE A 8 6.87 -7.38 4.79
CA PHE A 8 7.09 -5.95 4.84
C PHE A 8 8.58 -5.68 4.82
N GLY A 9 9.04 -4.85 3.90
CA GLY A 9 10.38 -4.29 3.97
C GLY A 9 10.48 -3.44 5.24
N VAL A 10 11.58 -3.58 5.97
CA VAL A 10 11.83 -2.80 7.19
C VAL A 10 12.66 -1.57 6.84
N GLY A 11 12.19 -0.41 7.31
CA GLY A 11 12.81 0.88 7.04
C GLY A 11 12.21 1.55 5.80
N GLY A 12 12.93 2.54 5.24
CA GLY A 12 12.48 3.30 4.07
C GLY A 12 11.49 4.43 4.41
N ILE A 13 10.58 4.23 5.36
CA ILE A 13 9.64 5.25 5.83
C ILE A 13 9.95 5.68 7.27
N THR A 14 9.48 6.85 7.69
CA THR A 14 9.85 7.46 8.98
C THR A 14 9.21 6.74 10.19
N ALA A 15 10.05 6.37 11.17
CA ALA A 15 9.70 5.51 12.31
C ALA A 15 8.63 6.06 13.25
N ASP A 16 8.61 7.37 13.52
CA ASP A 16 7.57 8.11 14.25
C ASP A 16 7.94 9.60 14.28
N GLY A 17 6.95 10.49 14.45
CA GLY A 17 7.15 11.95 14.55
C GLY A 17 6.88 12.74 13.26
N GLY A 18 6.88 12.06 12.10
CA GLY A 18 6.21 12.49 10.89
C GLY A 18 4.85 11.81 10.81
N VAL A 19 3.76 12.55 11.02
CA VAL A 19 2.38 12.02 10.86
C VAL A 19 2.07 11.75 9.38
N GLN A 20 2.96 12.14 8.48
CA GLN A 20 2.77 12.05 7.04
C GLN A 20 4.00 11.40 6.38
N ILE A 21 3.77 10.38 5.55
CA ILE A 21 4.71 9.47 4.90
C ILE A 21 4.49 9.45 3.38
N ALA A 22 5.51 9.83 2.59
CA ALA A 22 5.48 9.53 1.16
C ALA A 22 5.63 8.01 0.90
N PRO A 23 4.86 7.40 -0.01
CA PRO A 23 5.00 5.97 -0.34
C PRO A 23 6.27 5.57 -1.11
N ALA A 24 6.89 6.48 -1.85
CA ALA A 24 8.01 6.19 -2.76
C ALA A 24 9.19 5.44 -2.14
N PRO A 25 9.66 5.76 -0.92
CA PRO A 25 10.74 5.01 -0.28
C PRO A 25 10.43 3.53 -0.06
N CYS A 26 9.16 3.16 0.05
CA CYS A 26 8.72 1.77 0.16
C CYS A 26 9.06 0.95 -1.09
N LEU A 27 8.86 1.56 -2.27
CA LEU A 27 9.18 0.96 -3.56
C LEU A 27 10.68 0.67 -3.70
N ALA A 28 11.52 1.50 -3.07
CA ALA A 28 12.97 1.38 -3.11
C ALA A 28 13.53 0.24 -2.25
N LEU A 29 12.72 -0.40 -1.39
CA LEU A 29 13.14 -1.54 -0.57
C LEU A 29 13.16 -2.86 -1.33
N VAL A 30 12.53 -2.92 -2.50
CA VAL A 30 12.54 -4.10 -3.36
C VAL A 30 13.95 -4.31 -3.94
N ASP A 31 14.40 -5.56 -3.99
CA ASP A 31 15.70 -5.89 -4.56
C ASP A 31 15.75 -5.53 -6.06
N PRO A 32 16.73 -4.72 -6.51
CA PRO A 32 16.83 -4.27 -7.90
C PRO A 32 17.13 -5.42 -8.88
N ASN A 33 17.74 -6.50 -8.39
CA ASN A 33 18.06 -7.70 -9.17
C ASN A 33 16.97 -8.77 -9.05
N ASN A 34 16.16 -8.74 -7.99
CA ASN A 34 15.07 -9.69 -7.76
C ASN A 34 13.80 -9.05 -7.18
N ARG A 35 12.88 -8.67 -8.08
CA ARG A 35 11.61 -8.01 -7.71
C ARG A 35 10.67 -8.84 -6.81
N ASN A 36 10.97 -10.11 -6.56
CA ASN A 36 10.20 -10.99 -5.69
C ASN A 36 10.62 -10.92 -4.21
N MET A 37 11.67 -10.17 -3.87
CA MET A 37 12.14 -10.02 -2.49
C MET A 37 12.57 -8.60 -2.15
N TYR A 38 12.65 -8.32 -0.86
CA TYR A 38 13.26 -7.09 -0.34
C TYR A 38 14.79 -7.21 -0.36
N ALA A 39 15.48 -6.10 -0.62
CA ALA A 39 16.95 -6.04 -0.63
C ALA A 39 17.58 -6.18 0.77
N GLY A 40 16.79 -5.88 1.80
CA GLY A 40 17.24 -5.79 3.19
C GLY A 40 16.37 -6.59 4.15
N ASN A 41 16.30 -6.13 5.39
CA ASN A 41 15.51 -6.79 6.41
C ASN A 41 14.01 -6.74 6.06
N ALA A 42 13.32 -7.86 6.27
CA ALA A 42 11.90 -7.98 6.03
C ALA A 42 11.24 -8.78 7.14
N THR A 43 10.05 -8.37 7.52
CA THR A 43 9.19 -9.11 8.45
C THR A 43 8.05 -9.74 7.70
N ASN A 44 7.53 -10.87 8.19
CA ASN A 44 6.35 -11.49 7.64
C ASN A 44 5.26 -11.40 8.72
N TRP A 45 4.34 -10.46 8.57
CA TRP A 45 3.22 -10.29 9.49
C TRP A 45 1.88 -10.40 8.80
N SER A 46 1.85 -10.24 7.48
CA SER A 46 0.62 -10.28 6.68
C SER A 46 -0.11 -11.60 6.92
N GLY A 47 -1.41 -11.51 7.22
CA GLY A 47 -2.29 -12.65 7.46
C GLY A 47 -2.04 -13.43 8.76
N ARG A 48 -1.06 -13.06 9.60
CA ARG A 48 -0.70 -13.88 10.78
C ARG A 48 -1.65 -13.75 11.97
N ARG A 49 -2.39 -12.64 12.09
CA ARG A 49 -3.28 -12.37 13.23
C ARG A 49 -4.62 -11.80 12.76
N TRP A 50 -5.51 -12.68 12.31
CA TRP A 50 -6.80 -12.29 11.71
C TRP A 50 -7.66 -11.39 12.60
N ALA A 51 -7.58 -11.54 13.93
CA ALA A 51 -8.36 -10.77 14.89
C ALA A 51 -7.70 -9.43 15.30
N SER A 52 -6.47 -9.16 14.83
CA SER A 52 -5.80 -7.88 15.11
C SER A 52 -6.29 -6.81 14.13
N GLY A 53 -6.55 -5.61 14.66
CA GLY A 53 -6.91 -4.44 13.85
C GLY A 53 -5.72 -3.68 13.29
N MET A 54 -4.48 -4.13 13.54
CA MET A 54 -3.30 -3.42 13.04
C MET A 54 -3.14 -3.69 11.53
N PRO A 55 -2.92 -2.65 10.70
CA PRO A 55 -2.98 -2.78 9.23
C PRO A 55 -2.05 -3.84 8.67
N VAL A 56 -0.87 -4.00 9.27
CA VAL A 56 0.15 -4.99 8.94
C VAL A 56 -0.33 -6.46 8.94
N TYR A 57 -1.41 -6.78 9.65
CA TYR A 57 -1.94 -8.14 9.72
C TYR A 57 -3.07 -8.39 8.72
N THR A 58 -4.07 -7.52 8.67
CA THR A 58 -5.33 -7.77 7.94
C THR A 58 -5.86 -6.55 7.18
N GLY A 59 -5.20 -5.41 7.31
CA GLY A 59 -5.61 -4.18 6.65
C GLY A 59 -4.87 -3.95 5.34
N PHE A 60 -5.27 -2.87 4.67
CA PHE A 60 -4.53 -2.32 3.53
C PHE A 60 -4.81 -0.82 3.42
N ASN A 61 -4.02 -0.12 2.61
CA ASN A 61 -4.23 1.27 2.22
C ASN A 61 -4.14 1.42 0.70
N THR A 62 -4.58 2.57 0.19
CA THR A 62 -4.70 2.83 -1.25
C THR A 62 -3.68 3.86 -1.76
N VAL A 63 -2.52 3.94 -1.10
CA VAL A 63 -1.46 4.92 -1.42
C VAL A 63 -0.48 4.43 -2.48
N LEU A 64 -0.45 3.12 -2.73
CA LEU A 64 0.25 2.47 -3.83
C LEU A 64 -0.73 1.55 -4.56
N PRO A 65 -0.53 1.29 -5.87
CA PRO A 65 -1.43 0.43 -6.61
C PRO A 65 -1.42 -0.99 -6.03
N PRO A 66 -2.46 -1.79 -6.29
CA PRO A 66 -2.47 -3.18 -5.88
C PRO A 66 -1.20 -3.89 -6.29
N ASN A 67 -0.83 -4.93 -5.55
CA ASN A 67 0.30 -5.78 -5.88
C ASN A 67 1.70 -5.14 -5.75
N SER A 68 1.77 -3.89 -5.27
CA SER A 68 3.00 -3.17 -4.88
C SER A 68 3.63 -3.74 -3.61
N PRO A 69 4.93 -3.50 -3.37
CA PRO A 69 5.59 -3.90 -2.12
C PRO A 69 4.99 -3.17 -0.90
N ALA A 70 5.04 -3.84 0.25
CA ALA A 70 4.64 -3.26 1.52
C ALA A 70 5.88 -2.98 2.39
N CYS A 71 5.79 -2.02 3.28
CA CYS A 71 6.88 -1.71 4.19
C CYS A 71 6.38 -1.13 5.49
N ASN A 72 7.25 -1.27 6.48
CA ASN A 72 7.06 -0.74 7.80
C ASN A 72 8.30 0.05 8.21
N ALA A 73 8.10 1.12 8.97
CA ALA A 73 9.17 2.02 9.35
C ALA A 73 10.24 1.36 10.25
N ASP A 74 9.86 0.34 11.02
CA ASP A 74 10.77 -0.47 11.82
C ASP A 74 10.31 -1.94 11.93
N THR A 75 10.84 -2.66 12.93
CA THR A 75 10.55 -4.08 13.21
C THR A 75 9.38 -4.30 14.18
N TRP A 76 8.54 -3.29 14.44
CA TRP A 76 7.38 -3.34 15.33
C TRP A 76 6.08 -3.11 14.55
N ASP A 77 5.01 -3.78 14.95
CA ASP A 77 3.76 -3.84 14.21
C ASP A 77 2.91 -2.56 14.30
N GLU A 78 3.17 -1.68 15.28
CA GLU A 78 2.39 -0.47 15.56
C GLU A 78 2.87 0.81 14.87
N ARG A 79 3.85 0.72 13.98
CA ARG A 79 4.41 1.90 13.30
C ARG A 79 3.67 2.31 12.03
N ASN A 80 4.07 3.47 11.54
CA ASN A 80 3.88 3.98 10.20
C ASN A 80 4.14 2.92 9.11
N GLN A 81 3.15 2.69 8.24
CA GLN A 81 3.14 1.59 7.28
C GLN A 81 2.60 2.00 5.92
N VAL A 82 3.20 1.43 4.87
CA VAL A 82 2.63 1.39 3.52
C VAL A 82 2.22 -0.04 3.24
N VAL A 83 0.92 -0.29 3.17
CA VAL A 83 0.30 -1.62 3.15
C VAL A 83 -0.65 -1.75 1.95
N PRO A 84 -0.17 -1.70 0.70
CA PRO A 84 -1.04 -1.91 -0.46
C PRO A 84 -1.64 -3.31 -0.46
N PRO A 85 -2.83 -3.53 -1.03
CA PRO A 85 -3.42 -4.87 -1.09
C PRO A 85 -2.61 -5.75 -2.04
N THR A 86 -2.36 -7.00 -1.64
CA THR A 86 -1.61 -7.97 -2.44
C THR A 86 -2.47 -9.19 -2.78
N SER A 87 -2.21 -9.78 -3.96
CA SER A 87 -2.78 -11.06 -4.38
C SER A 87 -1.81 -11.82 -5.27
N HIS A 88 -1.95 -13.14 -5.29
CA HIS A 88 -1.26 -13.99 -6.27
C HIS A 88 -1.95 -14.00 -7.64
N HIS A 89 -3.13 -13.36 -7.77
CA HIS A 89 -3.76 -13.18 -9.07
C HIS A 89 -2.89 -12.28 -9.97
N PRO A 90 -2.63 -12.70 -11.23
CA PRO A 90 -1.89 -11.88 -12.17
C PRO A 90 -2.62 -10.57 -12.45
N GLY A 91 -1.89 -9.45 -12.38
CA GLY A 91 -2.38 -8.17 -12.86
C GLY A 91 -3.27 -7.38 -11.90
N GLY A 92 -3.53 -7.85 -10.67
CA GLY A 92 -4.37 -7.09 -9.74
C GLY A 92 -4.88 -7.87 -8.54
N VAL A 93 -5.91 -7.33 -7.91
CA VAL A 93 -6.59 -7.89 -6.72
C VAL A 93 -8.09 -7.96 -6.95
N VAL A 94 -8.75 -8.90 -6.27
CA VAL A 94 -10.21 -8.94 -6.19
C VAL A 94 -10.62 -8.18 -4.93
N ALA A 95 -11.40 -7.11 -5.09
CA ALA A 95 -11.87 -6.28 -4.00
C ALA A 95 -13.39 -6.37 -3.86
N ALA A 96 -13.86 -6.52 -2.61
CA ALA A 96 -15.27 -6.33 -2.26
C ALA A 96 -15.49 -4.87 -1.89
N LEU A 97 -16.52 -4.25 -2.45
CA LEU A 97 -16.91 -2.88 -2.16
C LEU A 97 -18.01 -2.83 -1.10
N ALA A 98 -18.26 -1.64 -0.54
CA ALA A 98 -19.24 -1.45 0.53
C ALA A 98 -20.69 -1.76 0.11
N ASP A 99 -20.99 -1.73 -1.19
CA ASP A 99 -22.27 -2.12 -1.78
C ASP A 99 -22.39 -3.65 -2.02
N ALA A 100 -21.45 -4.43 -1.47
CA ALA A 100 -21.31 -5.87 -1.67
C ALA A 100 -21.00 -6.31 -3.13
N SER A 101 -20.74 -5.38 -4.04
CA SER A 101 -20.20 -5.73 -5.35
C SER A 101 -18.74 -6.17 -5.24
N VAL A 102 -18.34 -7.05 -6.15
CA VAL A 102 -16.96 -7.55 -6.23
C VAL A 102 -16.39 -7.11 -7.57
N ARG A 103 -15.20 -6.49 -7.53
CA ARG A 103 -14.51 -6.01 -8.73
C ARG A 103 -13.07 -6.45 -8.74
N PHE A 104 -12.56 -6.74 -9.93
CA PHE A 104 -11.13 -6.88 -10.15
C PHE A 104 -10.51 -5.50 -10.32
N ILE A 105 -9.55 -5.15 -9.47
CA ILE A 105 -8.81 -3.89 -9.51
C ILE A 105 -7.42 -4.17 -10.05
N SER A 106 -7.09 -3.57 -11.20
CA SER A 106 -5.80 -3.75 -11.87
C SER A 106 -4.65 -3.17 -11.03
N GLU A 107 -3.48 -3.83 -11.06
CA GLU A 107 -2.21 -3.30 -10.54
C GLU A 107 -1.70 -2.08 -11.36
N THR A 108 -2.32 -1.81 -12.50
CA THR A 108 -2.06 -0.63 -13.34
C THR A 108 -3.05 0.51 -13.13
N ILE A 109 -3.91 0.43 -12.09
CA ILE A 109 -4.80 1.54 -11.73
C ILE A 109 -3.99 2.80 -11.45
N ASN A 110 -4.52 3.97 -11.82
CA ASN A 110 -3.89 5.24 -11.51
C ASN A 110 -3.82 5.43 -9.98
N ALA A 111 -2.60 5.33 -9.45
CA ALA A 111 -2.29 5.51 -8.03
C ALA A 111 -1.53 6.82 -7.74
N GLY A 112 -1.59 7.78 -8.67
CA GLY A 112 -0.95 9.08 -8.52
C GLY A 112 0.58 9.04 -8.41
N ASP A 113 1.13 10.07 -7.79
CA ASP A 113 2.58 10.22 -7.57
C ASP A 113 2.97 9.72 -6.16
N PRO A 114 3.76 8.64 -6.05
CA PRO A 114 4.16 8.08 -4.76
C PRO A 114 5.17 8.95 -4.01
N THR A 115 5.72 10.00 -4.62
CA THR A 115 6.63 10.94 -3.93
C THR A 115 5.89 11.97 -3.08
N ILE A 116 4.58 12.11 -3.29
CA ILE A 116 3.74 13.02 -2.53
C ILE A 116 3.40 12.41 -1.17
N VAL A 117 3.58 13.22 -0.14
CA VAL A 117 3.23 12.92 1.24
C VAL A 117 1.71 13.01 1.42
N GLU A 118 1.08 12.11 2.20
CA GLU A 118 -0.37 12.11 2.40
C GLU A 118 -0.84 13.44 3.00
N PRO A 119 -1.85 14.10 2.43
CA PRO A 119 -2.33 15.36 2.95
C PRO A 119 -3.15 15.15 4.22
N ARG A 120 -3.09 16.12 5.14
CA ARG A 120 -3.98 16.13 6.33
C ARG A 120 -5.42 16.49 5.98
N SER A 121 -5.62 17.16 4.85
CA SER A 121 -6.91 17.65 4.40
C SER A 121 -6.90 17.84 2.89
N GLY A 122 -8.07 17.66 2.27
CA GLY A 122 -8.24 17.82 0.83
C GLY A 122 -8.20 16.48 0.08
N PRO A 123 -8.23 16.53 -1.26
CA PRO A 123 -8.25 15.34 -2.10
C PRO A 123 -7.00 14.46 -1.92
N SER A 124 -7.17 13.16 -2.08
CA SER A 124 -6.04 12.22 -2.11
C SER A 124 -5.16 12.47 -3.34
N PRO A 125 -3.82 12.55 -3.19
CA PRO A 125 -2.90 12.73 -4.31
C PRO A 125 -2.61 11.41 -5.05
N TYR A 126 -3.09 10.28 -4.51
CA TYR A 126 -2.79 8.93 -5.03
C TYR A 126 -3.77 8.50 -6.14
N GLY A 127 -4.15 9.45 -6.99
CA GLY A 127 -4.93 9.19 -8.19
C GLY A 127 -6.34 8.66 -7.92
N VAL A 128 -6.86 7.87 -8.88
CA VAL A 128 -8.18 7.23 -8.78
C VAL A 128 -8.20 6.22 -7.64
N TRP A 129 -7.11 5.49 -7.45
CA TRP A 129 -6.99 4.49 -6.39
C TRP A 129 -7.05 5.10 -4.99
N GLY A 130 -6.31 6.19 -4.77
CA GLY A 130 -6.36 7.00 -3.56
C GLY A 130 -7.75 7.57 -3.30
N ALA A 131 -8.42 8.06 -4.35
CA ALA A 131 -9.78 8.60 -4.25
C ALA A 131 -10.78 7.51 -3.84
N LEU A 132 -10.74 6.32 -4.44
CA LEU A 132 -11.63 5.19 -4.09
C LEU A 132 -11.49 4.75 -2.62
N GLY A 133 -10.29 4.84 -2.05
CA GLY A 133 -10.06 4.53 -0.63
C GLY A 133 -10.34 5.69 0.33
N SER A 134 -10.61 6.89 -0.17
CA SER A 134 -10.86 8.08 0.66
C SER A 134 -12.33 8.18 1.03
N LYS A 135 -12.63 8.46 2.30
CA LYS A 135 -14.02 8.53 2.80
C LYS A 135 -14.91 9.56 2.08
N GLU A 136 -14.32 10.67 1.63
CA GLU A 136 -14.97 11.73 0.85
C GLU A 136 -14.48 11.73 -0.62
N GLY A 137 -13.89 10.62 -1.08
CA GLY A 137 -13.36 10.52 -2.44
C GLY A 137 -14.43 10.18 -3.46
N GLY A 138 -14.21 10.61 -4.71
CA GLY A 138 -15.06 10.29 -5.85
C GLY A 138 -14.37 9.37 -6.86
N GLU A 139 -15.14 8.75 -7.75
CA GLU A 139 -14.62 7.84 -8.79
C GLU A 139 -13.83 8.57 -9.90
N ALA A 140 -13.90 9.91 -9.96
CA ALA A 140 -13.25 10.75 -10.94
C ALA A 140 -12.27 11.72 -10.28
N SER A 141 -11.01 11.32 -10.13
CA SER A 141 -9.89 12.28 -9.98
C SER A 141 -9.22 12.47 -11.33
N GLN A 142 -9.87 13.22 -12.23
CA GLN A 142 -9.09 13.94 -13.25
C GLN A 142 -8.35 15.05 -12.51
N LEU A 143 -7.07 14.82 -12.25
CA LEU A 143 -6.15 15.93 -12.08
C LEU A 143 -6.08 16.62 -13.46
N GLU A 144 -6.70 17.79 -13.54
CA GLU A 144 -6.48 18.75 -14.63
C GLU A 144 -5.11 19.41 -14.48
#